data_AF-A0A354DJL9-F1
#
_entry.id   AF-A0A354DJL9-F1
#
_cell.length_a   1.000
_cell.length_b   1.000
_cell.length_c   1.000
_cell.angle_alpha   90.00
_cell.angle_beta   90.00
_cell.angle_gamma   90.00
#
_symmetry.space_group_name_H-M   'P 1'
#
loop_
_entity.id
_entity.type
_entity.pdbx_description
1 polymer ?
#
loop_
_entity_poly.entity_id
_entity_poly.type
_entity_poly.pdbx_seq_one_letter_code
_entity_poly.pdbx_strand_id
1 'polypeptide(L)'
;MMVALKLFLAYIIDRVVGDPRWLPHPVVLMGKVISFLEKGIRSVCKKESSLKVAGILFPLLLVGGSFALVWGLLKGLSLIHPLLAFGVEIWLISTTIAVKGLESAGKEIYGLLKKGNLQEARKA
;
A
#
# COMPACT_ATOMS: atom_id res chain seq x y z
N MET A 1 24.57 5.84 5.51
CA MET A 1 24.43 4.92 6.66
C MET A 1 23.02 4.90 7.24
N MET A 2 22.43 6.06 7.55
CA MET A 2 21.12 6.15 8.23
C MET A 2 19.93 5.60 7.43
N VAL A 3 19.93 5.74 6.09
CA VAL A 3 18.89 5.15 5.22
C VAL A 3 18.93 3.63 5.25
N ALA A 4 20.12 3.03 5.14
CA ALA A 4 20.30 1.59 5.18
C ALA A 4 19.81 1.00 6.51
N LEU A 5 20.05 1.70 7.64
CA LEU A 5 19.54 1.30 8.94
C LEU A 5 18.00 1.31 8.98
N LYS A 6 17.34 2.36 8.45
CA LYS A 6 15.88 2.42 8.37
C LYS A 6 15.30 1.28 7.54
N LEU A 7 15.89 1.00 6.37
CA LEU A 7 15.48 -0.11 5.50
C LEU A 7 15.65 -1.46 6.19
N PHE A 8 16.77 -1.67 6.87
CA PHE A 8 17.02 -2.91 7.61
C PHE A 8 16.00 -3.09 8.74
N LEU A 9 15.75 -2.06 9.55
CA LEU A 9 14.76 -2.10 10.62
C LEU A 9 13.34 -2.31 10.08
N ALA A 10 12.98 -1.63 8.99
CA ALA A 10 11.68 -1.79 8.34
C ALA A 10 11.48 -3.23 7.84
N TYR A 11 12.52 -3.84 7.27
CA TYR A 11 12.48 -5.25 6.85
C TYR A 11 12.28 -6.21 8.03
N ILE A 12 12.99 -5.99 9.15
CA ILE A 12 12.80 -6.80 10.36
C ILE A 12 11.37 -6.64 10.89
N ILE A 13 10.85 -5.42 10.93
CA ILE A 13 9.47 -5.15 11.34
C ILE A 13 8.47 -5.84 10.41
N ASP A 14 8.65 -5.77 9.09
CA ASP A 14 7.80 -6.46 8.12
C ASP A 14 7.82 -7.99 8.32
N ARG A 15 8.96 -8.60 8.62
CA ARG A 15 9.04 -10.04 8.95
C ARG A 15 8.31 -10.39 10.24
N VAL A 16 8.38 -9.54 11.27
CA VAL A 16 7.73 -9.80 12.58
C VAL A 16 6.23 -9.55 12.50
N VAL A 17 5.84 -8.33 12.13
CA VAL A 17 4.45 -7.88 12.06
C VAL A 17 3.71 -8.58 10.92
N GLY A 18 4.35 -8.72 9.76
CA GLY A 18 3.73 -9.17 8.52
C GLY A 18 2.58 -8.25 8.10
N ASP A 19 1.53 -8.87 7.57
CA ASP A 19 0.25 -8.21 7.27
C ASP A 19 -0.87 -8.80 8.12
N PRO A 20 -1.04 -8.32 9.38
CA PRO A 20 -2.15 -8.74 10.20
C PRO A 20 -3.45 -8.31 9.50
N ARG A 21 -4.35 -9.26 9.20
CA ARG A 21 -5.63 -9.00 8.50
C ARG A 21 -6.49 -7.89 9.13
N TRP A 22 -6.29 -7.62 10.43
CA TRP A 22 -6.98 -6.59 11.22
C TRP A 22 -6.34 -5.20 11.17
N LEU A 23 -5.06 -5.05 10.80
CA LEU A 23 -4.43 -3.74 10.72
C LEU A 23 -4.80 -3.08 9.39
N PRO A 24 -5.24 -1.81 9.40
CA PRO A 24 -5.52 -1.07 8.17
C PRO A 24 -4.22 -0.81 7.44
N HIS A 25 -3.81 -1.78 6.62
CA HIS A 25 -2.60 -1.70 5.84
C HIS A 25 -2.76 -0.60 4.76
N PRO A 26 -1.79 0.32 4.58
CA PRO A 26 -1.90 1.45 3.66
C PRO A 26 -2.33 1.06 2.24
N VAL A 27 -1.88 -0.09 1.72
CA VAL A 27 -2.28 -0.60 0.40
C VAL A 27 -3.78 -0.91 0.32
N VAL A 28 -4.40 -1.43 1.38
CA VAL A 28 -5.85 -1.66 1.43
C VAL A 28 -6.61 -0.34 1.39
N LEU A 29 -6.10 0.67 2.11
CA LEU A 29 -6.67 2.01 2.06
C LEU A 29 -6.53 2.64 0.67
N MET A 30 -5.37 2.48 0.00
CA MET A 30 -5.19 2.91 -1.38
C MET A 30 -6.22 2.27 -2.30
N GLY A 31 -6.47 0.96 -2.18
CA GLY A 31 -7.49 0.27 -2.97
C GLY A 31 -8.91 0.83 -2.76
N LYS A 32 -9.25 1.21 -1.52
CA LYS A 32 -10.53 1.88 -1.21
C LYS A 32 -10.61 3.28 -1.84
N VAL A 33 -9.55 4.07 -1.74
CA VAL A 33 -9.47 5.41 -2.32
C VAL A 33 -9.55 5.33 -3.85
N ILE A 34 -8.84 4.39 -4.48
CA ILE A 34 -8.91 4.11 -5.92
C ILE A 34 -10.34 3.78 -6.32
N SER A 35 -10.98 2.83 -5.64
CA SER A 35 -12.35 2.41 -5.94
C SER A 35 -13.37 3.55 -5.79
N PHE A 36 -13.19 4.39 -4.78
CA PHE A 36 -14.03 5.56 -4.54
C PHE A 36 -13.88 6.60 -5.66
N LEU A 37 -12.63 6.96 -5.97
CA LEU A 37 -12.32 7.95 -7.00
C LEU A 37 -12.72 7.45 -8.40
N GLU A 38 -12.52 6.17 -8.71
CA GLU A 38 -12.92 5.59 -9.99
C GLU A 38 -14.45 5.69 -10.18
N LYS A 39 -15.24 5.35 -9.14
CA LYS A 39 -16.69 5.50 -9.17
C LYS A 39 -17.12 6.94 -9.41
N GLY A 40 -16.45 7.90 -8.77
CA GLY A 40 -16.69 9.33 -8.98
C GLY A 40 -16.35 9.78 -10.40
N ILE A 41 -15.22 9.33 -10.95
CA ILE A 41 -14.81 9.66 -12.31
C ILE A 41 -15.81 9.09 -13.32
N ARG A 42 -16.21 7.82 -13.18
CA ARG A 42 -17.15 7.17 -14.10
C ARG A 42 -18.57 7.75 -14.04
N SER A 43 -18.99 8.34 -12.91
CA SER A 43 -20.31 8.98 -12.82
C SER A 43 -20.36 10.34 -13.53
N VAL A 44 -19.25 11.09 -13.51
CA VAL A 44 -19.12 12.42 -14.12
C VAL A 44 -18.66 12.35 -15.59
N CYS A 45 -17.66 11.51 -15.88
CA CYS A 45 -17.08 11.37 -17.21
C CYS A 45 -17.78 10.26 -18.00
N LYS A 46 -18.75 10.64 -18.85
CA LYS A 46 -19.50 9.68 -19.69
C LYS A 46 -18.98 9.55 -21.13
N LYS A 47 -18.06 10.42 -21.56
CA LYS A 47 -17.49 10.42 -22.91
C LYS A 47 -16.10 9.77 -22.87
N GLU A 48 -15.73 9.06 -23.94
CA GLU A 48 -14.40 8.43 -24.01
C GLU A 48 -13.25 9.43 -23.89
N SER A 49 -13.39 10.61 -24.49
CA SER A 49 -12.36 11.65 -24.42
C SER A 49 -12.13 12.15 -22.99
N SER A 50 -13.20 12.32 -22.19
CA SER A 50 -13.07 12.73 -20.79
C SER A 50 -12.55 11.62 -19.89
N LEU A 51 -12.90 10.36 -20.17
CA LEU A 51 -12.34 9.20 -19.47
C LEU A 51 -10.82 9.05 -19.71
N LYS A 52 -10.34 9.29 -20.93
CA LYS A 52 -8.90 9.26 -21.24
C LYS A 52 -8.12 10.32 -20.46
N VAL A 53 -8.62 11.56 -20.42
CA VAL A 53 -7.99 12.64 -19.65
C VAL A 53 -8.02 12.33 -18.15
N ALA A 54 -9.15 11.86 -17.63
CA ALA A 54 -9.27 11.46 -16.23
C ALA A 54 -8.30 10.31 -15.88
N GLY A 55 -8.14 9.34 -16.77
CA GLY A 55 -7.18 8.24 -16.61
C GLY A 55 -5.72 8.71 -16.52
N ILE A 56 -5.35 9.79 -17.21
CA ILE A 56 -4.00 10.38 -17.13
C ILE A 56 -3.81 11.18 -15.84
N LEU A 57 -4.84 11.94 -15.44
CA LEU A 57 -4.78 12.77 -14.22
C LEU A 57 -4.87 11.92 -12.94
N PHE A 58 -5.48 10.74 -13.01
CA PHE A 58 -5.74 9.89 -11.86
C PHE A 58 -4.46 9.41 -11.14
N PRO A 59 -3.44 8.86 -11.82
CA PRO A 59 -2.16 8.54 -11.19
C PRO A 59 -1.46 9.76 -10.60
N LEU A 60 -1.51 10.92 -11.28
CA LEU A 60 -0.90 12.14 -10.76
C LEU A 60 -1.55 12.57 -9.44
N LEU A 61 -2.87 12.50 -9.37
CA LEU A 61 -3.62 12.78 -8.15
C LEU A 61 -3.30 11.78 -7.03
N LEU A 62 -3.29 10.48 -7.34
CA LEU A 62 -3.04 9.44 -6.33
C LEU A 62 -1.61 9.45 -5.81
N VAL A 63 -0.62 9.46 -6.71
CA VAL A 63 0.79 9.44 -6.34
C VAL A 63 1.16 10.77 -5.67
N GLY A 64 0.77 11.90 -6.27
CA GLY A 64 1.00 13.23 -5.71
C GLY A 64 0.32 13.41 -4.36
N GLY A 65 -0.93 12.98 -4.23
CA GLY A 65 -1.68 13.02 -2.97
C GLY A 65 -1.07 12.13 -1.89
N SER A 66 -0.66 10.90 -2.23
CA SER A 66 0.02 10.00 -1.31
C SER A 66 1.35 10.57 -0.84
N PHE A 67 2.15 11.14 -1.75
CA PHE A 67 3.41 11.78 -1.41
C PHE A 67 3.20 12.98 -0.49
N ALA A 68 2.30 13.89 -0.85
CA ALA A 68 2.01 15.09 -0.07
C ALA A 68 1.51 14.75 1.34
N LEU A 69 0.65 13.72 1.47
CA LEU A 69 0.14 13.26 2.75
C LEU A 69 1.25 12.69 3.62
N VAL A 70 2.05 11.76 3.10
CA VAL A 70 3.15 11.14 3.87
C VAL A 70 4.22 12.16 4.24
N TRP A 71 4.59 13.03 3.30
CA TRP A 71 5.56 14.10 3.55
C TRP A 71 5.05 15.09 4.61
N GLY A 72 3.79 15.53 4.51
CA GLY A 72 3.17 16.42 5.48
C GLY A 72 3.08 15.78 6.88
N LEU A 73 2.72 14.49 6.94
CA LEU A 73 2.68 13.71 8.17
C LEU A 73 4.07 13.66 8.83
N LEU A 74 5.10 13.24 8.10
CA LEU A 74 6.46 13.11 8.63
C LEU A 74 7.05 14.46 9.03
N LYS A 75 6.79 15.52 8.25
CA LYS A 75 7.22 16.88 8.58
C LYS A 75 6.53 17.37 9.86
N GLY A 76 5.21 17.21 9.98
CA GLY A 76 4.47 17.55 11.19
C GLY A 76 4.97 16.80 12.43
N LEU A 77 5.21 15.49 12.29
CA LEU A 77 5.78 14.66 13.36
C LEU A 77 7.19 15.09 13.75
N SER A 78 8.02 15.48 12.77
CA SER A 78 9.40 15.93 13.03
C SER A 78 9.46 17.24 13.82
N LEU A 79 8.44 18.09 13.69
CA LEU A 79 8.31 19.33 14.46
C LEU A 79 7.93 19.05 15.93
N ILE A 80 7.21 17.95 16.19
CA ILE A 80 6.83 17.56 17.55
C ILE A 80 7.98 16.79 18.21
N HIS A 81 8.46 15.72 17.59
CA HIS A 81 9.54 14.90 18.13
C HIS A 81 10.29 14.12 17.04
N PRO A 82 11.60 14.35 16.83
CA PRO A 82 12.37 13.71 15.76
C PRO A 82 12.38 12.17 15.82
N LEU A 83 12.44 11.56 17.01
CA LEU A 83 12.39 10.09 17.13
C LEU A 83 11.03 9.51 16.72
N LEU A 84 9.94 10.26 16.91
CA LEU A 84 8.61 9.77 16.59
C LEU A 84 8.41 9.77 15.07
N ALA A 85 8.89 10.81 14.38
CA ALA A 85 8.99 10.83 12.93
C ALA A 85 9.84 9.66 12.39
N PHE A 86 10.97 9.36 13.03
CA PHE A 86 11.83 8.23 12.65
C PHE A 86 11.11 6.88 12.79
N GLY A 87 10.39 6.66 13.89
CA GLY A 87 9.61 5.43 14.09
C GLY A 87 8.47 5.27 13.07
N VAL A 88 7.72 6.34 12.80
CA VAL A 88 6.64 6.33 11.81
C VAL A 88 7.17 6.13 10.40
N GLU A 89 8.32 6.72 10.05
CA GLU A 89 8.95 6.53 8.75
C GLU A 89 9.34 5.05 8.52
N ILE A 90 9.97 4.41 9.51
CA ILE A 90 10.32 2.99 9.43
C ILE A 90 9.05 2.13 9.29
N TRP A 91 8.01 2.43 10.08
CA TRP A 91 6.73 1.74 10.00
C TRP A 91 6.07 1.88 8.62
N LEU A 92 6.07 3.08 8.05
CA LEU A 92 5.54 3.31 6.70
C LEU A 92 6.34 2.52 5.67
N ILE A 93 7.68 2.52 5.75
CA ILE A 93 8.52 1.72 4.87
C ILE A 93 8.21 0.23 5.02
N SER A 94 8.03 -0.29 6.24
CA SER A 94 7.73 -1.71 6.44
C SER A 94 6.44 -2.11 5.74
N THR A 95 5.41 -1.25 5.75
CA THR A 95 4.17 -1.52 5.02
C THR A 95 4.33 -1.52 3.49
N THR A 96 5.40 -0.96 2.94
CA THR A 96 5.64 -0.97 1.49
C THR A 96 6.41 -2.20 1.00
N ILE A 97 7.07 -2.93 1.90
CA ILE A 97 7.92 -4.09 1.58
C ILE A 97 7.07 -5.36 1.45
N ALA A 98 6.14 -5.61 2.39
CA ALA A 98 5.14 -6.68 2.37
C ALA A 98 5.67 -8.10 2.07
N VAL A 99 6.89 -8.43 2.49
CA VAL A 99 7.55 -9.71 2.14
C VAL A 99 6.83 -10.89 2.77
N LYS A 100 6.45 -10.77 4.05
CA LYS A 100 5.72 -11.84 4.76
C LYS A 100 4.29 -12.01 4.25
N GLY A 101 3.60 -10.93 3.91
CA GLY A 101 2.26 -10.99 3.32
C GLY A 101 2.27 -11.71 1.97
N LEU A 102 3.20 -11.34 1.09
CA LEU A 102 3.37 -11.96 -0.22
C LEU A 102 3.73 -13.45 -0.12
N GLU A 103 4.63 -13.81 0.81
CA GLU A 103 4.97 -15.22 1.07
C GLU A 103 3.73 -16.02 1.51
N SER A 104 2.90 -15.47 2.41
CA SER A 104 1.70 -16.15 2.89
C SER A 104 0.70 -16.39 1.76
N ALA A 105 0.43 -15.37 0.93
CA ALA A 105 -0.47 -15.49 -0.20
C ALA A 105 0.05 -16.52 -1.23
N GLY A 106 1.36 -16.49 -1.52
CA GLY A 106 1.98 -17.46 -2.41
C GLY A 106 1.89 -18.90 -1.90
N LYS A 107 2.11 -19.12 -0.60
CA LYS A 107 1.98 -20.44 0.03
C LYS A 107 0.55 -20.97 0.04
N GLU A 108 -0.44 -20.09 0.20
CA GLU A 108 -1.86 -20.44 0.14
C GLU A 108 -2.22 -20.99 -1.25
N ILE A 109 -1.88 -20.25 -2.31
CA ILE A 109 -2.08 -20.69 -3.70
C ILE A 109 -1.32 -21.99 -3.98
N TYR A 110 -0.06 -22.08 -3.55
CA TYR A 110 0.74 -23.31 -3.71
C TYR A 110 0.08 -24.53 -3.04
N GLY A 111 -0.43 -24.36 -1.82
CA GLY A 111 -1.13 -25.42 -1.09
C GLY A 111 -2.40 -25.90 -1.79
N LEU A 112 -3.17 -24.98 -2.40
CA LEU A 112 -4.37 -25.31 -3.17
C LEU A 112 -4.03 -26.04 -4.47
N LEU A 113 -2.99 -25.60 -5.19
CA LEU A 113 -2.51 -26.25 -6.40
C LEU A 113 -1.99 -27.66 -6.13
N LYS A 114 -1.25 -27.86 -5.03
CA LYS A 114 -0.76 -29.19 -4.63
C LYS A 114 -1.89 -30.19 -4.33
N LYS A 115 -3.06 -29.69 -3.92
CA LYS A 115 -4.28 -30.48 -3.69
C LYS A 115 -5.11 -30.69 -4.97
N GLY A 116 -4.66 -30.18 -6.12
CA GLY A 116 -5.40 -30.24 -7.39
C GLY A 116 -6.59 -29.28 -7.47
N ASN A 117 -6.77 -28.38 -6.50
CA ASN A 117 -7.93 -27.49 -6.45
C ASN A 117 -7.69 -26.19 -7.22
N LEU A 118 -7.74 -26.29 -8.55
CA LEU A 118 -7.53 -25.15 -9.47
C LEU A 118 -8.58 -24.04 -9.32
N GLN A 119 -9.83 -24.39 -8.96
CA GLN A 119 -10.90 -23.39 -8.84
C GLN A 119 -10.71 -22.50 -7.62
N GLU A 120 -10.33 -23.08 -6.48
CA GLU A 120 -10.03 -22.30 -5.27
C GLU A 120 -8.72 -21.51 -5.43
N ALA A 121 -7.69 -22.07 -6.06
CA ALA A 121 -6.42 -21.39 -6.30
C ALA A 121 -6.56 -20.12 -7.18
N ARG A 122 -7.61 -20.02 -8.01
CA ARG A 122 -7.90 -18.82 -8.81
C ARG A 122 -8.61 -17.71 -8.01
N LYS A 123 -9.18 -18.06 -6.86
CA LYS A 123 -9.96 -17.13 -6.02
C LYS A 123 -9.15 -16.61 -4.83
N ALA A 124 -8.11 -17.36 -4.41
CA ALA A 124 -7.15 -16.98 -3.38
C ALA A 124 -6.13 -15.98 -3.93
#